data_AF-A0A2E6K6E4-F1
#
_entry.id   AF-A0A2E6K6E4-F1
#
_cell.length_a   1.000
_cell.length_b   1.000
_cell.length_c   1.000
_cell.angle_alpha   90.00
_cell.angle_beta   90.00
_cell.angle_gamma   90.00
#
_symmetry.space_group_name_H-M   'P 1'
#
loop_
_entity.id
_entity.type
_entity.pdbx_description
1 polymer ?
#
loop_
_entity_poly.entity_id
_entity_poly.type
_entity_poly.pdbx_seq_one_letter_code
_entity_poly.pdbx_strand_id
1 'polypeptide(L)'
;MQFVRTILWVLLLVGILAFSFGNWDKQIDVRIWPGIVWDTRVPALVIVSFLFGLIPMWLYHRGVHWRQSRRISALETATSKMVAPKTDTKPVAPVRPETQARDIPPEPTNPVDPEPSGRL
;
A
#
# COMPACT_ATOMS: atom_id res chain seq x y z
N MET A 1 -8.03 8.61 -20.71
CA MET A 1 -8.38 9.82 -19.94
C MET A 1 -7.20 10.78 -19.68
N GLN A 2 -5.94 10.33 -19.72
CA GLN A 2 -4.80 11.22 -19.44
C GLN A 2 -4.63 12.34 -20.46
N PHE A 3 -4.93 12.11 -21.74
CA PHE A 3 -4.83 13.15 -22.79
C PHE A 3 -5.73 14.37 -22.52
N VAL A 4 -7.00 14.14 -22.15
CA VAL A 4 -7.96 15.21 -21.79
C VAL A 4 -7.47 15.98 -20.58
N ARG A 5 -6.98 15.26 -19.55
CA ARG A 5 -6.40 15.88 -18.36
C ARG A 5 -5.19 16.74 -18.74
N THR A 6 -4.28 16.26 -19.59
CA THR A 6 -3.11 17.02 -20.03
C THR A 6 -3.53 18.27 -20.81
N ILE A 7 -4.47 18.15 -21.75
CA ILE A 7 -5.00 19.30 -22.50
C ILE A 7 -5.57 20.36 -21.56
N LEU A 8 -6.36 19.96 -20.56
CA LEU A 8 -6.94 20.90 -19.60
C LEU A 8 -5.86 21.59 -18.77
N TRP A 9 -4.84 20.87 -18.33
CA TRP A 9 -3.69 21.44 -17.62
C TRP A 9 -2.87 22.38 -18.50
N VAL A 10 -2.67 22.05 -19.78
CA VAL A 10 -1.95 22.89 -20.74
C VAL A 10 -2.75 24.16 -21.03
N LEU A 11 -4.06 24.06 -21.28
CA LEU A 11 -4.95 25.21 -21.46
C LEU A 11 -4.92 26.14 -20.24
N LEU A 12 -4.99 25.56 -19.04
CA LEU A 12 -4.86 26.30 -17.79
C LEU A 12 -3.52 27.03 -17.70
N LEU A 13 -2.42 26.33 -17.97
CA LEU A 13 -1.07 26.89 -17.92
C LEU A 13 -0.92 28.05 -18.92
N VAL A 14 -1.36 27.86 -20.16
CA VAL A 14 -1.32 28.90 -21.20
C VAL A 14 -2.17 30.10 -20.80
N GLY A 15 -3.37 29.87 -20.24
CA GLY A 15 -4.24 30.94 -19.74
C GLY A 15 -3.59 31.74 -18.60
N ILE A 16 -2.95 31.06 -17.64
CA ILE A 16 -2.21 31.71 -16.55
C ILE A 16 -1.03 32.52 -17.10
N LEU A 17 -0.27 31.97 -18.05
CA LEU A 17 0.86 32.68 -18.65
C LEU A 17 0.40 33.92 -19.42
N ALA A 18 -0.62 33.80 -20.27
CA ALA A 18 -1.18 34.92 -21.03
C ALA A 18 -1.69 36.02 -20.09
N PHE A 19 -2.42 35.64 -19.03
CA PHE A 19 -2.85 36.58 -18.00
C PHE A 19 -1.66 37.22 -17.27
N SER A 20 -0.62 36.44 -16.97
CA SER A 20 0.58 36.93 -16.30
C SER A 20 1.32 37.97 -17.13
N PHE A 21 1.54 37.70 -18.42
CA PHE A 21 2.16 38.67 -19.33
C PHE A 21 1.30 39.92 -19.49
N GLY A 22 -0.01 39.77 -19.68
CA GLY A 22 -0.92 40.92 -19.87
C GLY A 22 -1.11 41.80 -18.63
N ASN A 23 -0.76 41.32 -17.43
CA ASN A 23 -0.94 42.05 -16.17
C ASN A 23 0.38 42.25 -15.42
N TRP A 24 1.53 42.16 -16.09
CA TRP A 24 2.84 42.21 -15.44
C TRP A 24 3.18 43.57 -14.81
N ASP A 25 2.79 44.66 -15.46
CA ASP A 25 3.05 46.04 -15.00
C ASP A 25 2.07 46.52 -13.92
N LYS A 26 1.01 45.76 -13.66
CA LYS A 26 0.00 46.11 -12.64
C LYS A 26 0.45 45.56 -11.29
N GLN A 27 0.87 46.48 -10.42
CA GLN A 27 1.19 46.22 -9.02
C GLN A 27 -0.04 46.54 -8.18
N ILE A 28 -0.39 45.65 -7.24
CA ILE A 28 -1.45 45.89 -6.26
C ILE A 28 -0.79 46.06 -4.89
N ASP A 29 -1.04 47.21 -4.28
CA ASP A 29 -0.66 47.51 -2.91
C ASP A 29 -1.60 46.78 -1.95
N VAL A 30 -1.18 45.63 -1.44
CA VAL A 30 -1.96 44.91 -0.44
C VAL A 30 -1.56 45.43 0.95
N ARG A 31 -2.42 46.27 1.52
CA ARG A 31 -2.29 46.76 2.89
C ARG A 31 -2.81 45.73 3.86
N ILE A 32 -1.91 44.92 4.43
CA ILE A 32 -2.28 43.90 5.41
C ILE A 32 -2.53 44.57 6.77
N TRP A 33 -1.64 45.47 7.20
CA TRP A 33 -1.70 46.23 8.46
C TRP A 33 -1.33 47.71 8.23
N PRO A 34 -1.70 48.62 9.15
CA PRO A 34 -1.23 50.01 9.10
C PRO A 34 0.29 50.07 9.10
N GLY A 35 0.90 50.56 8.02
CA GLY A 35 2.36 50.67 7.85
C GLY A 35 3.04 49.52 7.12
N ILE A 36 2.33 48.43 6.79
CA ILE A 36 2.86 47.32 5.97
C ILE A 36 2.09 47.28 4.66
N VAL A 37 2.74 47.76 3.60
CA VAL A 37 2.26 47.66 2.22
C VAL A 37 3.05 46.55 1.55
N TRP A 38 2.35 45.55 1.05
CA TRP A 38 2.95 44.43 0.33
C TRP A 38 2.64 44.57 -1.15
N ASP A 39 3.67 44.92 -1.92
CA ASP A 39 3.57 45.11 -3.36
C ASP A 39 3.65 43.76 -4.04
N THR A 40 2.48 43.21 -4.36
CA THR A 40 2.37 41.93 -5.07
C THR A 40 1.78 42.16 -6.45
N ARG A 41 2.35 41.51 -7.47
CA ARG A 41 1.84 41.64 -8.85
C ARG A 41 0.49 40.92 -8.97
N VAL A 42 -0.41 41.48 -9.78
CA VAL A 42 -1.73 40.90 -10.07
C VAL A 42 -1.69 39.40 -10.41
N PRO A 43 -0.74 38.89 -11.24
CA PRO A 43 -0.71 37.49 -11.61
C PRO A 43 -0.48 36.54 -10.43
N ALA A 44 0.32 36.96 -9.45
CA ALA A 44 0.62 36.14 -8.28
C ALA A 44 -0.66 35.91 -7.45
N LEU A 45 -1.48 36.95 -7.26
CA LEU A 45 -2.75 36.87 -6.54
C LEU A 45 -3.73 35.91 -7.22
N VAL A 46 -3.81 35.94 -8.55
CA VAL A 46 -4.69 35.06 -9.33
C VAL A 46 -4.27 33.60 -9.19
N ILE A 47 -2.97 33.33 -9.30
CA ILE A 47 -2.42 31.97 -9.11
C ILE A 47 -2.74 31.49 -7.69
N VAL A 48 -2.48 32.31 -6.66
CA VAL A 48 -2.73 31.93 -5.26
C VAL A 48 -4.21 31.68 -5.00
N SER A 49 -5.11 32.56 -5.47
CA SER A 49 -6.56 32.38 -5.33
C SER A 49 -7.04 31.10 -6.03
N PHE A 50 -6.54 30.84 -7.24
CA PHE A 50 -6.87 29.62 -7.97
C PHE A 50 -6.38 28.37 -7.25
N LEU A 51 -5.16 28.39 -6.72
CA LEU A 51 -4.61 27.29 -5.92
C LEU A 51 -5.42 27.08 -4.64
N PHE A 52 -5.85 28.15 -3.96
CA PHE A 52 -6.69 28.03 -2.76
C PHE A 52 -8.03 27.37 -3.04
N GLY A 53 -8.63 27.59 -4.22
CA GLY A 53 -9.84 26.87 -4.64
C GLY A 53 -9.56 25.44 -5.10
N LEU A 54 -8.46 25.22 -5.83
CA LEU A 54 -8.17 23.94 -6.48
C LEU A 54 -7.56 22.91 -5.53
N ILE A 55 -6.63 23.31 -4.66
CA ILE A 55 -5.91 22.41 -3.75
C ILE A 55 -6.86 21.60 -2.85
N PRO A 56 -7.81 22.20 -2.11
CA PRO A 56 -8.69 21.43 -1.23
C PRO A 56 -9.57 20.45 -2.00
N MET A 57 -10.10 20.87 -3.16
CA MET A 57 -10.92 20.01 -4.03
C MET A 57 -10.09 18.85 -4.60
N TRP A 58 -8.89 19.13 -5.09
CA TRP A 58 -7.99 18.13 -5.66
C TRP A 58 -7.51 17.13 -4.61
N LEU A 59 -7.15 17.61 -3.41
CA LEU A 59 -6.70 16.77 -2.31
C LEU A 59 -7.82 15.84 -1.82
N TYR A 60 -9.05 16.35 -1.73
CA TYR A 60 -10.21 15.53 -1.40
C TYR A 60 -10.40 14.40 -2.41
N HIS A 61 -10.43 14.72 -3.70
CA HIS A 61 -10.58 13.73 -4.77
C HIS A 61 -9.46 12.68 -4.73
N ARG A 62 -8.20 13.10 -4.51
CA ARG A 62 -7.05 12.20 -4.37
C ARG A 62 -7.18 11.29 -3.14
N GLY A 63 -7.64 11.84 -2.02
CA GLY A 63 -7.84 11.10 -0.76
C GLY A 63 -8.93 10.03 -0.87
N VAL A 64 -10.06 10.35 -1.52
CA VAL A 64 -11.15 9.39 -1.75
C VAL A 64 -10.67 8.23 -2.63
N HIS A 65 -9.99 8.53 -3.73
CA HIS A 65 -9.42 7.49 -4.60
C HIS A 65 -8.44 6.60 -3.84
N TRP A 66 -7.56 7.18 -3.01
CA TRP A 66 -6.60 6.41 -2.22
C TRP A 66 -7.29 5.47 -1.22
N ARG A 67 -8.31 5.97 -0.52
CA ARG A 67 -9.09 5.17 0.43
C ARG A 67 -9.85 4.04 -0.27
N GLN A 68 -10.46 4.31 -1.43
CA GLN A 68 -11.20 3.31 -2.20
C GLN A 68 -10.28 2.20 -2.70
N SER A 69 -9.15 2.56 -3.34
CA SER A 69 -8.17 1.57 -3.82
C SER A 69 -7.68 0.66 -2.68
N ARG A 70 -7.40 1.23 -1.51
CA ARG A 70 -6.94 0.44 -0.35
C ARG A 70 -8.01 -0.53 0.17
N ARG A 71 -9.28 -0.12 0.19
CA ARG A 71 -10.40 -0.98 0.59
C ARG A 71 -10.60 -2.12 -0.41
N ILE A 72 -10.52 -1.83 -1.71
CA ILE A 72 -10.63 -2.84 -2.77
C ILE A 72 -9.52 -3.88 -2.61
N SER A 73 -8.26 -3.47 -2.49
CA SER A 73 -7.14 -4.41 -2.32
C SER A 73 -7.24 -5.26 -1.05
N ALA A 74 -7.78 -4.69 0.04
CA ALA A 74 -8.03 -5.45 1.27
C ALA A 74 -9.12 -6.53 1.10
N LEU A 75 -10.20 -6.20 0.37
CA LEU A 75 -11.26 -7.15 0.04
C LEU A 75 -10.76 -8.25 -0.91
N GLU A 76 -10.02 -7.89 -1.95
CA GLU A 76 -9.38 -8.84 -2.86
C GLU A 76 -8.48 -9.82 -2.09
N THR A 77 -7.62 -9.32 -1.20
CA THR A 77 -6.75 -10.16 -0.37
C THR A 77 -7.55 -11.08 0.55
N ALA A 78 -8.63 -10.59 1.16
CA ALA A 78 -9.49 -11.39 2.04
C ALA A 78 -10.21 -12.51 1.25
N THR A 79 -10.77 -12.18 0.08
CA THR A 79 -11.40 -13.17 -0.81
C THR A 79 -10.38 -14.18 -1.32
N SER A 80 -9.19 -13.76 -1.75
CA SER A 80 -8.12 -14.67 -2.17
C SER A 80 -7.71 -15.62 -1.05
N LYS A 81 -7.65 -15.16 0.21
CA LYS A 81 -7.35 -16.02 1.37
C LYS A 81 -8.47 -16.99 1.73
N MET A 82 -9.72 -16.67 1.42
CA MET A 82 -10.88 -17.55 1.63
C MET A 82 -10.98 -18.64 0.55
N VAL A 83 -10.60 -18.32 -0.69
CA VAL A 83 -10.64 -19.26 -1.83
C VAL A 83 -9.38 -20.12 -1.91
N ALA A 84 -8.23 -19.62 -1.44
CA ALA A 84 -7.01 -20.42 -1.35
C ALA A 84 -7.21 -21.57 -0.34
N PRO A 85 -6.98 -22.84 -0.74
CA PRO A 85 -6.99 -23.94 0.22
C PRO A 85 -5.95 -23.64 1.30
N LYS A 86 -6.35 -23.73 2.58
CA LYS A 86 -5.40 -23.78 3.69
C LYS A 86 -4.45 -24.96 3.43
N THR A 87 -3.29 -24.68 2.86
CA THR A 87 -2.15 -25.58 3.03
C THR A 87 -1.71 -25.33 4.46
N ASP A 88 -2.25 -26.16 5.37
CA ASP A 88 -1.77 -26.27 6.74
C ASP A 88 -0.29 -26.63 6.68
N THR A 89 0.58 -25.62 6.57
CA THR A 89 1.96 -25.76 6.95
C THR A 89 1.98 -25.76 8.47
N LYS A 90 1.59 -26.91 9.03
CA LYS A 90 1.93 -27.27 10.40
C LYS A 90 3.43 -27.00 10.54
N PRO A 91 3.89 -26.18 11.50
CA PRO A 91 5.31 -26.01 11.73
C PRO A 91 5.90 -27.41 11.94
N VAL A 92 6.72 -27.85 10.98
CA VAL A 92 7.58 -29.01 11.18
C VAL A 92 8.47 -28.62 12.34
N ALA A 93 8.22 -29.23 13.49
CA ALA A 93 9.13 -29.15 14.62
C ALA A 93 10.54 -29.47 14.11
N PRO A 94 11.57 -28.72 14.52
CA PRO A 94 12.92 -28.97 14.04
C PRO A 94 13.27 -30.42 14.38
N VAL A 95 13.42 -31.25 13.34
CA VAL A 95 13.92 -32.62 13.49
C VAL A 95 15.32 -32.48 14.06
N ARG A 96 15.44 -32.82 15.34
CA ARG A 96 16.74 -32.97 16.00
C ARG A 96 17.47 -34.09 15.24
N PRO A 97 18.71 -33.87 14.76
CA PRO A 97 19.47 -34.93 14.11
C PRO A 97 19.61 -36.11 15.07
N GLU A 98 18.90 -37.21 14.77
CA GLU A 98 19.16 -38.49 15.39
C GLU A 98 20.51 -38.97 14.83
N THR A 99 21.51 -38.95 15.71
CA THR A 99 22.79 -39.60 15.51
C THR A 99 22.53 -41.06 15.14
N GLN A 100 22.79 -41.42 13.88
CA GLN A 100 22.97 -42.81 13.47
C GLN A 100 24.05 -43.43 14.36
N ALA A 101 23.66 -44.41 15.18
CA ALA A 101 24.61 -45.24 15.91
C ALA A 101 24.09 -46.68 16.02
N ARG A 102 24.50 -47.46 15.01
CA ARG A 102 24.87 -48.89 15.03
C ARG A 102 23.76 -49.94 14.94
N ASP A 103 23.87 -50.69 13.84
CA ASP A 103 23.36 -52.03 13.63
C ASP A 103 23.59 -52.94 14.84
N ILE A 104 22.52 -53.59 15.30
CA ILE A 104 22.59 -54.81 16.11
C ILE A 104 21.81 -55.89 15.34
N PRO A 105 22.40 -57.08 15.08
CA PRO A 105 21.78 -58.17 14.31
C PRO A 105 20.46 -58.68 14.91
N PRO A 106 19.56 -59.28 14.09
CA PRO A 106 18.25 -59.74 14.54
C PRO A 106 18.37 -60.97 15.46
N GLU A 107 17.69 -60.90 16.61
CA GLU A 107 17.52 -62.01 17.54
C GLU A 107 16.57 -63.06 16.94
N PRO A 108 16.97 -64.34 16.84
CA PRO A 108 16.14 -65.36 16.21
C PRO A 108 14.97 -65.76 17.11
N THR A 109 13.77 -65.66 16.55
CA THR A 109 12.54 -66.28 17.04
C THR A 109 12.73 -67.78 17.25
N ASN A 110 12.55 -68.25 18.48
CA ASN A 110 12.42 -69.68 18.76
C ASN A 110 11.12 -69.96 19.52
N PRO A 111 10.10 -70.57 18.89
CA PRO A 111 8.95 -71.12 19.58
C PRO A 111 9.27 -72.55 20.01
N VAL A 112 9.25 -72.83 21.31
CA VAL A 112 9.28 -74.20 21.82
C VAL A 112 7.98 -74.44 22.58
N ASP A 113 7.15 -75.30 21.99
CA ASP A 113 5.87 -75.83 22.47
C ASP A 113 6.02 -76.63 23.79
N PRO A 114 4.91 -76.95 24.49
CA PRO A 114 4.91 -77.33 25.91
C PRO A 114 5.25 -78.82 26.14
N GLU A 115 5.92 -79.12 27.26
CA GLU A 115 6.07 -80.49 27.79
C GLU A 115 5.32 -80.65 29.14
N PRO A 116 4.93 -81.89 29.50
CA PRO A 116 3.64 -82.19 30.09
C PRO A 116 3.73 -82.54 31.58
N SER A 117 2.54 -82.54 32.19
CA SER A 117 2.21 -83.12 33.49
C SER A 117 2.80 -84.52 33.74
N GLY A 118 3.39 -84.73 34.93
CA GLY A 118 3.81 -86.06 35.39
C GLY A 118 4.11 -86.14 36.89
N ARG A 119 3.23 -86.88 37.59
CA ARG A 119 3.23 -87.32 39.00
C ARG A 119 4.59 -87.71 39.60
N LEU A 120 4.79 -87.40 40.88
CA LEU A 120 4.70 -88.33 42.04
C LEU A 120 4.91 -87.56 43.35
#